data_AF-A0A831S8P4-F1
#
_entry.id   AF-A0A831S8P4-F1
#
_cell.length_a   1.000
_cell.length_b   1.000
_cell.length_c   1.000
_cell.angle_alpha   90.00
_cell.angle_beta   90.00
_cell.angle_gamma   90.00
#
_symmetry.space_group_name_H-M   'P 1'
#
loop_
_entity.id
_entity.type
_entity.pdbx_description
1 polymer ?
#
loop_
_entity_poly.entity_id
_entity_poly.type
_entity_poly.pdbx_seq_one_letter_code
_entity_poly.pdbx_strand_id
1 'polypeptide(L)'
;MTKDSLSYFSKEDISKGTIVTVPVRRRLIPAIVESTERIEDVKTKLRQSSYQIKKIEKVNMAKIFSTEFISAVLDTADYTTGTAGAIINTLVPKMILDNPKKVNVNKHYSNTKKNIQKGMTYEQLVLQTDKDERFGTYRSLIREAFARKQSVFICMPTLVDVERFVSKSEKGIGAYMFGFHSGLTKKKMLDNWNSALNEKHPIAIIGTGSFLSIPRSDIKTIILERESSSFYKSQVRPYVDIRVFADFLARKIGARIIYADSFLRIETLYSHYEGLSAELSPLRFRPLSTATHFIIDMKNYKPTVKGKYEIISHEMARLVEDTKRDAKHMFIFSARKGLSPTTVCSDCG
;
A
#
# COMPACT_ATOMS: atom_id res chain seq x y z
N MET A 1 -18.73 -24.67 7.70
CA MET A 1 -18.12 -23.51 7.02
C MET A 1 -19.15 -22.39 6.98
N THR A 2 -18.96 -21.33 7.77
CA THR A 2 -19.70 -20.08 7.62
C THR A 2 -19.38 -19.52 6.23
N LYS A 3 -20.38 -19.41 5.35
CA LYS A 3 -20.18 -18.75 4.06
C LYS A 3 -19.97 -17.25 4.31
N ASP A 4 -18.82 -16.73 3.91
CA ASP A 4 -18.48 -15.30 4.00
C ASP A 4 -19.18 -14.44 2.93
N SER A 5 -19.85 -15.08 1.98
CA SER A 5 -20.64 -14.44 0.94
C SER A 5 -22.12 -14.82 1.04
N LEU A 6 -22.97 -13.88 0.61
CA LEU A 6 -24.41 -14.02 0.59
C LEU A 6 -24.90 -14.15 -0.86
N SER A 7 -25.77 -15.12 -1.12
CA SER A 7 -26.33 -15.34 -2.46
C SER A 7 -27.61 -14.52 -2.67
N TYR A 8 -27.64 -13.79 -3.78
CA TYR A 8 -28.80 -13.02 -4.25
C TYR A 8 -29.08 -13.37 -5.70
N PHE A 9 -30.29 -13.08 -6.18
CA PHE A 9 -30.62 -13.21 -7.60
C PHE A 9 -30.88 -11.86 -8.28
N SER A 10 -30.59 -11.82 -9.57
CA SER A 10 -30.86 -10.69 -10.45
C SER A 10 -31.46 -11.20 -11.77
N LYS A 11 -32.24 -10.35 -12.43
CA LYS A 11 -32.67 -10.57 -13.83
C LYS A 11 -31.62 -10.08 -14.84
N GLU A 12 -30.78 -9.15 -14.42
CA GLU A 12 -29.70 -8.58 -15.22
C GLU A 12 -28.45 -9.45 -15.06
N ASP A 13 -27.67 -9.57 -16.14
CA ASP A 13 -26.33 -10.16 -16.07
C ASP A 13 -25.36 -9.17 -15.42
N ILE A 14 -24.86 -9.53 -14.23
CA ILE A 14 -24.01 -8.64 -13.43
C ILE A 14 -22.60 -9.21 -13.43
N SER A 15 -21.63 -8.44 -13.91
CA SER A 15 -20.23 -8.88 -13.92
C SER A 15 -19.58 -8.84 -12.53
N LYS A 16 -18.60 -9.72 -12.30
CA LYS A 16 -17.72 -9.68 -11.11
C LYS A 16 -17.10 -8.29 -10.92
N GLY A 17 -17.09 -7.81 -9.67
CA GLY A 17 -16.60 -6.49 -9.28
C GLY A 17 -17.63 -5.36 -9.37
N THR A 18 -18.85 -5.63 -9.84
CA THR A 18 -19.93 -4.63 -9.85
C THR A 18 -20.42 -4.37 -8.41
N ILE A 19 -20.68 -3.10 -8.08
CA ILE A 19 -21.30 -2.75 -6.79
C ILE A 19 -22.82 -2.90 -6.92
N VAL A 20 -23.40 -3.61 -5.98
CA VAL A 20 -24.84 -3.81 -5.87
C VAL A 20 -25.32 -3.36 -4.50
N THR A 21 -26.56 -2.93 -4.40
CA THR A 21 -27.21 -2.68 -3.11
C THR A 21 -28.07 -3.89 -2.78
N VAL A 22 -27.77 -4.54 -1.66
CA VAL A 22 -28.44 -5.77 -1.24
C VAL A 22 -29.05 -5.62 0.16
N PRO A 23 -30.20 -6.26 0.41
CA PRO A 23 -30.81 -6.28 1.74
C PRO A 23 -30.10 -7.29 2.64
N VAL A 24 -29.51 -6.80 3.73
CA VAL A 24 -28.98 -7.63 4.82
C VAL A 24 -29.73 -7.29 6.10
N ARG A 25 -30.50 -8.27 6.59
CA ARG A 25 -31.45 -8.09 7.70
C ARG A 25 -32.42 -6.94 7.40
N ARG A 26 -32.36 -5.84 8.18
CA ARG A 26 -33.22 -4.64 8.04
C ARG A 26 -32.52 -3.46 7.37
N ARG A 27 -31.30 -3.63 6.86
CA ARG A 27 -30.50 -2.56 6.25
C ARG A 27 -30.19 -2.89 4.79
N LEU A 28 -30.17 -1.86 3.96
CA LEU A 28 -29.58 -1.92 2.63
C LEU A 28 -28.10 -1.58 2.75
N ILE A 29 -27.24 -2.47 2.29
CA ILE A 29 -25.79 -2.26 2.31
C ILE A 29 -25.22 -2.35 0.89
N PRO A 30 -24.19 -1.55 0.57
CA PRO A 30 -23.41 -1.80 -0.64
C PRO A 30 -22.66 -3.14 -0.48
N ALA A 31 -22.68 -3.94 -1.55
CA ALA A 31 -21.95 -5.19 -1.67
C ALA A 31 -21.28 -5.26 -3.04
N ILE A 32 -20.26 -6.11 -3.15
CA ILE A 32 -19.51 -6.31 -4.40
C ILE A 32 -19.76 -7.72 -4.87
N VAL A 33 -20.05 -7.86 -6.16
CA VAL A 33 -20.28 -9.16 -6.78
C VAL A 33 -18.96 -9.93 -6.88
N GLU A 34 -18.86 -11.02 -6.15
CA GLU A 34 -17.69 -11.91 -6.11
C GLU A 34 -17.66 -12.89 -7.29
N SER A 35 -18.80 -13.52 -7.57
CA SER A 35 -19.01 -14.46 -8.67
C SER A 35 -20.46 -14.41 -9.14
N THR A 36 -20.71 -14.91 -10.36
CA THR A 36 -22.05 -15.09 -10.91
C THR A 36 -22.19 -16.47 -11.52
N GLU A 37 -23.35 -17.08 -11.32
CA GLU A 37 -23.72 -18.40 -11.84
C GLU A 37 -25.13 -18.30 -12.42
N ARG A 38 -25.42 -19.06 -13.48
CA ARG A 38 -26.78 -19.12 -14.03
C ARG A 38 -27.63 -20.01 -13.15
N ILE A 39 -28.85 -19.55 -12.84
CA ILE A 39 -29.79 -20.29 -11.99
C ILE A 39 -30.02 -21.71 -12.51
N GLU A 40 -30.08 -21.89 -13.84
CA GLU A 40 -30.24 -23.18 -14.52
C GLU A 40 -29.24 -24.24 -14.04
N ASP A 41 -27.99 -23.84 -13.83
CA ASP A 41 -26.88 -24.73 -13.46
C ASP A 41 -26.93 -25.13 -11.97
N VAL A 42 -27.64 -24.34 -11.15
CA VAL A 42 -27.67 -24.47 -9.68
C VAL A 42 -29.05 -24.80 -9.11
N LYS A 43 -30.06 -25.07 -9.96
CA LYS A 43 -31.47 -25.33 -9.55
C LYS A 43 -31.59 -26.38 -8.45
N THR A 44 -30.88 -27.51 -8.58
CA THR A 44 -30.94 -28.61 -7.60
C THR A 44 -30.37 -28.19 -6.24
N LYS A 45 -29.22 -27.49 -6.23
CA LYS A 45 -28.60 -26.95 -5.00
C LYS A 45 -29.51 -25.91 -4.32
N LEU A 46 -30.18 -25.06 -5.10
CA LEU A 46 -31.08 -24.03 -4.57
C LEU A 46 -32.35 -24.65 -3.94
N ARG A 47 -32.95 -25.67 -4.58
CA ARG A 47 -34.11 -26.39 -4.04
C ARG A 47 -33.82 -27.12 -2.72
N GLN A 48 -32.59 -27.61 -2.57
CA GLN A 48 -32.14 -28.30 -1.36
C GLN A 48 -31.62 -27.34 -0.27
N SER A 49 -31.49 -26.04 -0.58
CA SER A 49 -30.93 -25.09 0.38
C SER A 49 -31.94 -24.72 1.47
N SER A 50 -31.46 -24.55 2.70
CA SER A 50 -32.27 -24.16 3.87
C SER A 50 -32.58 -22.66 3.93
N TYR A 51 -32.21 -21.88 2.91
CA TYR A 51 -32.35 -20.43 2.90
C TYR A 51 -32.98 -19.94 1.60
N GLN A 52 -33.75 -18.86 1.70
CA GLN A 52 -34.30 -18.18 0.54
C GLN A 52 -33.34 -17.09 0.05
N ILE A 53 -33.03 -17.11 -1.25
CA ILE A 53 -32.28 -16.05 -1.91
C ILE A 53 -33.18 -14.82 -2.11
N LYS A 54 -32.64 -13.63 -1.84
CA LYS A 54 -33.35 -12.36 -2.05
C LYS A 54 -32.97 -11.73 -3.38
N LYS A 55 -33.85 -10.87 -3.89
CA LYS A 55 -33.55 -10.06 -5.09
C LYS A 55 -32.52 -8.98 -4.74
N ILE A 56 -31.64 -8.68 -5.68
CA ILE A 56 -30.82 -7.46 -5.64
C ILE A 56 -31.75 -6.24 -5.82
N GLU A 57 -31.71 -5.30 -4.89
CA GLU A 57 -32.57 -4.09 -4.90
C GLU A 57 -32.13 -3.11 -5.99
N LYS A 58 -30.82 -2.88 -6.09
CA LYS A 58 -30.25 -1.93 -7.04
C LYS A 58 -28.93 -2.44 -7.58
N VAL A 59 -28.85 -2.58 -8.90
CA VAL A 59 -27.59 -2.80 -9.58
C VAL A 59 -26.96 -1.44 -9.85
N ASN A 60 -25.80 -1.17 -9.25
CA ASN A 60 -25.04 0.01 -9.61
C ASN A 60 -24.01 -0.43 -10.65
N MET A 61 -24.38 -0.34 -11.92
CA MET A 61 -23.57 -0.81 -13.07
C MET A 61 -22.21 -0.10 -13.24
N ALA A 62 -21.88 0.87 -12.38
CA ALA A 62 -20.54 1.44 -12.35
C ALA A 62 -19.53 0.37 -11.90
N LYS A 63 -18.82 -0.20 -12.86
CA LYS A 63 -17.65 -1.04 -12.61
C LYS A 63 -16.50 -0.15 -12.16
N ILE A 64 -16.46 0.14 -10.86
CA ILE A 64 -15.46 1.04 -10.27
C ILE A 64 -14.12 0.34 -9.96
N PHE A 65 -14.07 -1.00 -10.04
CA PHE A 65 -12.86 -1.78 -9.82
C PHE A 65 -12.57 -2.70 -11.00
N SER A 66 -11.28 -2.90 -11.28
CA SER A 66 -10.83 -3.86 -12.29
C SER A 66 -10.99 -5.31 -11.79
N THR A 67 -11.03 -6.25 -12.73
CA THR A 67 -11.09 -7.69 -12.40
C THR A 67 -9.84 -8.16 -11.65
N GLU A 68 -8.70 -7.57 -12.03
CA GLU A 68 -7.39 -7.82 -11.46
C GLU A 68 -7.32 -7.32 -10.01
N PHE A 69 -7.88 -6.13 -9.74
CA PHE A 69 -8.00 -5.59 -8.38
C PHE A 69 -8.84 -6.52 -7.50
N ILE A 70 -10.01 -6.95 -7.97
CA ILE A 70 -10.88 -7.86 -7.21
C ILE A 70 -10.18 -9.21 -6.99
N SER A 71 -9.43 -9.72 -7.96
CA SER A 71 -8.64 -10.94 -7.76
C SER A 71 -7.55 -10.75 -6.71
N ALA A 72 -6.83 -9.63 -6.71
CA ALA A 72 -5.80 -9.35 -5.71
C ALA A 72 -6.40 -9.18 -4.30
N VAL A 73 -7.61 -8.62 -4.20
CA VAL A 73 -8.37 -8.52 -2.95
C VAL A 73 -8.68 -9.90 -2.38
N LEU A 74 -9.10 -10.86 -3.23
CA LEU A 74 -9.41 -12.22 -2.80
C LEU A 74 -8.14 -12.94 -2.31
N ASP A 75 -7.05 -12.87 -3.07
CA ASP A 75 -5.75 -13.44 -2.65
C ASP A 75 -5.28 -12.82 -1.31
N THR A 76 -5.53 -11.52 -1.09
CA THR A 76 -5.21 -10.84 0.18
C THR A 76 -6.13 -11.27 1.32
N ALA A 77 -7.42 -11.50 1.05
CA ALA A 77 -8.37 -11.99 2.03
C ALA A 77 -7.93 -13.38 2.52
N ASP A 78 -7.58 -14.26 1.60
CA ASP A 78 -7.05 -15.59 1.90
C ASP A 78 -5.74 -15.50 2.70
N TYR A 79 -4.79 -14.67 2.26
CA TYR A 79 -3.51 -14.46 2.94
C TYR A 79 -3.67 -13.95 4.39
N THR A 80 -4.59 -13.03 4.61
CA THR A 80 -4.84 -12.43 5.93
C THR A 80 -5.86 -13.20 6.76
N THR A 81 -6.43 -14.29 6.24
CA THR A 81 -7.58 -15.00 6.84
C THR A 81 -8.76 -14.04 7.15
N GLY A 82 -8.94 -13.05 6.29
CA GLY A 82 -10.01 -12.04 6.36
C GLY A 82 -11.09 -12.28 5.31
N THR A 83 -12.04 -11.34 5.21
CA THR A 83 -13.07 -11.37 4.17
C THR A 83 -12.79 -10.32 3.10
N ALA A 84 -13.19 -10.59 1.86
CA ALA A 84 -13.05 -9.64 0.75
C ALA A 84 -13.63 -8.25 1.08
N GLY A 85 -14.78 -8.21 1.78
CA GLY A 85 -15.40 -6.96 2.21
C GLY A 85 -14.54 -6.17 3.20
N ALA A 86 -13.91 -6.83 4.17
CA ALA A 86 -13.00 -6.19 5.12
C ALA A 86 -11.72 -5.66 4.44
N ILE A 87 -11.19 -6.43 3.49
CA ILE A 87 -10.06 -6.03 2.66
C ILE A 87 -10.39 -4.79 1.84
N ILE A 88 -11.53 -4.79 1.13
CA ILE A 88 -11.97 -3.65 0.31
C ILE A 88 -12.17 -2.40 1.16
N ASN A 89 -12.80 -2.53 2.33
CA ASN A 89 -12.99 -1.40 3.23
C ASN A 89 -11.66 -0.81 3.76
N THR A 90 -10.59 -1.61 3.80
CA THR A 90 -9.24 -1.17 4.16
C THR A 90 -8.50 -0.55 2.97
N LEU A 91 -8.67 -1.14 1.78
CA LEU A 91 -7.92 -0.81 0.57
C LEU A 91 -8.59 0.21 -0.34
N VAL A 92 -9.80 0.67 -0.03
CA VAL A 92 -10.53 1.66 -0.85
C VAL A 92 -10.93 2.86 0.02
N PRO A 93 -10.70 4.11 -0.43
CA PRO A 93 -11.18 5.28 0.28
C PRO A 93 -12.71 5.23 0.46
N LYS A 94 -13.19 5.48 1.69
CA LYS A 94 -14.63 5.49 2.01
C LYS A 94 -15.46 6.34 1.06
N MET A 95 -14.92 7.48 0.63
CA MET A 95 -15.60 8.38 -0.33
C MET A 95 -16.00 7.66 -1.63
N ILE A 96 -15.12 6.80 -2.16
CA ILE A 96 -15.35 6.02 -3.38
C ILE A 96 -16.41 4.94 -3.14
N LEU A 97 -16.34 4.26 -1.99
CA LEU A 97 -17.33 3.24 -1.59
C LEU A 97 -18.73 3.83 -1.34
N ASP A 98 -18.79 5.03 -0.76
CA ASP A 98 -20.05 5.70 -0.42
C ASP A 98 -20.68 6.42 -1.63
N ASN A 99 -19.87 6.83 -2.61
CA ASN A 99 -20.32 7.61 -3.78
C ASN A 99 -19.94 6.97 -5.14
N PRO A 100 -20.19 5.66 -5.36
CA PRO A 100 -19.76 4.96 -6.58
C PRO A 100 -20.31 5.57 -7.87
N LYS A 101 -21.48 6.22 -7.82
CA LYS A 101 -22.10 6.90 -8.98
C LYS A 101 -21.38 8.17 -9.42
N LYS A 102 -20.62 8.80 -8.54
CA LYS A 102 -19.87 10.03 -8.84
C LYS A 102 -18.51 9.74 -9.49
N VAL A 103 -18.10 8.47 -9.50
CA VAL A 103 -16.90 8.02 -10.17
C VAL A 103 -17.20 7.86 -11.65
N ASN A 104 -16.63 8.75 -12.46
CA ASN A 104 -16.80 8.72 -13.91
C ASN A 104 -15.73 7.79 -14.52
N VAL A 105 -16.02 6.49 -14.50
CA VAL A 105 -15.15 5.48 -15.13
C VAL A 105 -15.34 5.56 -16.64
N ASN A 106 -14.39 6.20 -17.31
CA ASN A 106 -14.42 6.31 -18.76
C ASN A 106 -14.03 4.98 -19.43
N LYS A 107 -14.63 4.71 -20.59
CA LYS A 107 -14.53 3.44 -21.32
C LYS A 107 -13.13 3.15 -21.88
N HIS A 108 -12.23 4.13 -21.89
CA HIS A 108 -10.88 3.99 -22.45
C HIS A 108 -10.04 2.90 -21.76
N TYR A 109 -10.09 2.82 -20.43
CA TYR A 109 -9.33 1.81 -19.66
C TYR A 109 -10.17 0.60 -19.23
N SER A 110 -11.51 0.67 -19.30
CA SER A 110 -12.39 -0.43 -18.91
C SER A 110 -12.65 -1.47 -20.02
N ASN A 111 -12.40 -1.12 -21.29
CA ASN A 111 -12.64 -1.97 -22.46
C ASN A 111 -11.37 -2.47 -23.17
N THR A 112 -10.17 -2.24 -22.62
CA THR A 112 -8.90 -2.67 -23.24
C THR A 112 -8.61 -4.16 -23.01
N LYS A 113 -9.57 -5.04 -23.33
CA LYS A 113 -9.39 -6.50 -23.38
C LYS A 113 -8.60 -6.99 -24.59
N LYS A 114 -8.05 -6.11 -25.44
CA LYS A 114 -7.58 -6.52 -26.78
C LYS A 114 -6.16 -6.16 -27.21
N ASN A 115 -5.34 -5.54 -26.38
CA ASN A 115 -3.91 -5.39 -26.68
C ASN A 115 -3.12 -5.42 -25.37
N ILE A 116 -3.08 -6.60 -24.71
CA ILE A 116 -1.93 -6.89 -23.86
C ILE A 116 -0.75 -6.88 -24.83
N GLN A 117 0.04 -5.80 -24.82
CA GLN A 117 1.37 -5.85 -25.40
C GLN A 117 2.05 -7.07 -24.77
N LYS A 118 2.20 -8.15 -25.55
CA LYS A 118 3.14 -9.24 -25.27
C LYS A 118 4.47 -8.56 -24.94
N GLY A 119 4.87 -8.53 -23.67
CA GLY A 119 6.14 -7.91 -23.32
C GLY A 119 6.38 -7.60 -21.85
N MET A 120 5.35 -7.33 -21.05
CA MET A 120 5.55 -7.16 -19.59
C MET A 120 4.98 -8.33 -18.82
N THR A 121 5.90 -9.16 -18.34
CA THR A 121 5.68 -10.12 -17.27
C THR A 121 5.83 -9.42 -15.93
N TYR A 122 5.16 -9.93 -14.91
CA TYR A 122 5.43 -9.51 -13.54
C TYR A 122 6.93 -9.66 -13.24
N GLU A 123 7.50 -8.64 -12.61
CA GLU A 123 8.91 -8.59 -12.23
C GLU A 123 9.02 -7.91 -10.87
N GLN A 124 9.82 -8.50 -9.97
CA GLN A 124 10.12 -7.91 -8.67
C GLN A 124 11.52 -7.29 -8.71
N LEU A 125 11.60 -6.02 -8.36
CA LEU A 125 12.83 -5.24 -8.37
C LEU A 125 13.10 -4.65 -6.98
N VAL A 126 14.39 -4.49 -6.65
CA VAL A 126 14.83 -3.85 -5.41
C VAL A 126 15.68 -2.61 -5.69
N LEU A 127 15.51 -1.58 -4.87
CA LEU A 127 16.26 -0.32 -4.94
C LEU A 127 16.69 0.12 -3.54
N GLN A 128 17.98 -0.01 -3.21
CA GLN A 128 18.55 0.46 -1.95
C GLN A 128 19.51 1.61 -2.17
N THR A 129 19.04 2.84 -1.98
CA THR A 129 19.88 4.05 -1.98
C THR A 129 19.28 5.14 -1.10
N ASP A 130 19.95 6.28 -0.90
CA ASP A 130 19.41 7.40 -0.15
C ASP A 130 18.15 8.00 -0.79
N LYS A 131 17.42 8.79 -0.01
CA LYS A 131 16.12 9.30 -0.39
C LYS A 131 16.14 10.18 -1.65
N ASP A 132 17.11 11.08 -1.76
CA ASP A 132 17.10 12.05 -2.86
C ASP A 132 17.54 11.36 -4.17
N GLU A 133 18.47 10.40 -4.10
CA GLU A 133 18.81 9.52 -5.23
C GLU A 133 17.60 8.67 -5.65
N ARG A 134 16.87 8.04 -4.70
CA ARG A 134 15.63 7.30 -5.01
C ARG A 134 14.60 8.18 -5.72
N PHE A 135 14.37 9.40 -5.24
CA PHE A 135 13.43 10.33 -5.88
C PHE A 135 13.90 10.73 -7.29
N GLY A 136 15.22 10.83 -7.50
CA GLY A 136 15.82 10.97 -8.83
C GLY A 136 15.46 9.81 -9.75
N THR A 137 15.68 8.59 -9.29
CA THR A 137 15.35 7.35 -10.00
C THR A 137 13.86 7.27 -10.32
N TYR A 138 12.97 7.62 -9.39
CA TYR A 138 11.52 7.62 -9.65
C TYR A 138 11.13 8.54 -10.79
N ARG A 139 11.73 9.75 -10.87
CA ARG A 139 11.48 10.67 -12.00
C ARG A 139 11.94 10.08 -13.32
N SER A 140 13.08 9.39 -13.35
CA SER A 140 13.56 8.69 -14.55
C SER A 140 12.62 7.55 -14.96
N LEU A 141 12.18 6.73 -14.00
CA LEU A 141 11.23 5.64 -14.22
C LEU A 141 9.86 6.13 -14.71
N ILE A 142 9.38 7.28 -14.20
CA ILE A 142 8.15 7.93 -14.68
C ILE A 142 8.30 8.32 -16.16
N ARG A 143 9.40 8.99 -16.53
CA ARG A 143 9.64 9.40 -17.92
C ARG A 143 9.76 8.20 -18.86
N GLU A 144 10.47 7.15 -18.43
CA GLU A 144 10.57 5.88 -19.16
C GLU A 144 9.18 5.25 -19.38
N ALA A 145 8.36 5.17 -18.33
CA ALA A 145 7.01 4.62 -18.41
C ALA A 145 6.12 5.44 -19.34
N PHE A 146 6.19 6.78 -19.27
CA PHE A 146 5.43 7.67 -20.14
C PHE A 146 5.80 7.49 -21.61
N ALA A 147 7.10 7.34 -21.92
CA ALA A 147 7.56 7.02 -23.28
C ALA A 147 6.99 5.69 -23.80
N ARG A 148 6.75 4.73 -22.89
CA ARG A 148 6.11 3.44 -23.20
C ARG A 148 4.58 3.47 -23.17
N LYS A 149 3.96 4.64 -22.98
CA LYS A 149 2.51 4.82 -22.80
C LYS A 149 1.95 4.08 -21.58
N GLN A 150 2.73 4.04 -20.49
CA GLN A 150 2.41 3.34 -19.25
C GLN A 150 2.39 4.30 -18.06
N SER A 151 1.43 4.09 -17.16
CA SER A 151 1.31 4.82 -15.90
C SER A 151 2.15 4.17 -14.79
N VAL A 152 2.52 5.00 -13.80
CA VAL A 152 3.29 4.58 -12.62
C VAL A 152 2.48 4.89 -11.37
N PHE A 153 2.42 3.94 -10.45
CA PHE A 153 1.91 4.16 -9.11
C PHE A 153 3.08 4.17 -8.11
N ILE A 154 3.28 5.27 -7.41
CA ILE A 154 4.24 5.38 -6.30
C ILE A 154 3.44 5.37 -5.00
N CYS A 155 3.50 4.22 -4.33
CA CYS A 155 2.90 4.01 -3.04
C CYS A 155 3.78 4.60 -1.95
N MET A 156 3.29 5.64 -1.30
CA MET A 156 3.94 6.29 -0.16
C MET A 156 3.34 5.77 1.16
N PRO A 157 4.14 5.66 2.23
CA PRO A 157 3.67 5.13 3.50
C PRO A 157 2.75 6.11 4.25
N THR A 158 2.95 7.42 4.09
CA THR A 158 2.15 8.44 4.78
C THR A 158 1.77 9.59 3.86
N LEU A 159 0.77 10.37 4.30
CA LEU A 159 0.32 11.61 3.67
C LEU A 159 1.47 12.61 3.47
N VAL A 160 2.31 12.80 4.50
CA VAL A 160 3.41 13.77 4.46
C VAL A 160 4.42 13.40 3.38
N ASP A 161 4.60 12.10 3.13
CA ASP A 161 5.49 11.62 2.09
C ASP A 161 4.93 11.87 0.68
N VAL A 162 3.62 11.72 0.51
CA VAL A 162 2.92 12.11 -0.72
C VAL A 162 3.14 13.60 -1.01
N GLU A 163 2.80 14.47 -0.05
CA GLU A 163 2.92 15.93 -0.22
C GLU A 163 4.36 16.36 -0.48
N ARG A 164 5.33 15.76 0.23
CA ARG A 164 6.74 16.06 0.07
C ARG A 164 7.28 15.61 -1.30
N PHE A 165 6.89 14.44 -1.79
CA PHE A 165 7.34 13.99 -3.11
C PHE A 165 6.72 14.81 -4.23
N VAL A 166 5.41 15.09 -4.14
CA VAL A 166 4.69 15.91 -5.12
C VAL A 166 5.35 17.29 -5.22
N SER A 167 5.52 18.00 -4.10
CA SER A 167 6.15 19.34 -4.08
C SER A 167 7.60 19.35 -4.60
N LYS A 168 8.40 18.31 -4.32
CA LYS A 168 9.77 18.19 -4.88
C LYS A 168 9.81 17.81 -6.36
N SER A 169 8.70 17.35 -6.95
CA SER A 169 8.68 16.73 -8.28
C SER A 169 7.80 17.46 -9.30
N GLU A 170 7.25 18.64 -8.98
CA GLU A 170 6.39 19.41 -9.89
C GLU A 170 7.10 19.81 -11.19
N LYS A 171 8.41 20.08 -11.15
CA LYS A 171 9.18 20.52 -12.32
C LYS A 171 9.30 19.40 -13.38
N GLY A 172 8.66 19.62 -14.53
CA GLY A 172 8.80 18.80 -15.74
C GLY A 172 7.87 17.59 -15.87
N ILE A 173 7.21 17.15 -14.79
CA ILE A 173 6.21 16.05 -14.83
C ILE A 173 4.90 16.39 -14.10
N GLY A 174 4.77 17.59 -13.53
CA GLY A 174 3.63 17.98 -12.68
C GLY A 174 2.26 17.92 -13.37
N ALA A 175 2.18 18.21 -14.67
CA ALA A 175 0.90 18.22 -15.40
C ALA A 175 0.18 16.86 -15.42
N TYR A 176 0.93 15.76 -15.31
CA TYR A 176 0.40 14.39 -15.32
C TYR A 176 0.64 13.67 -13.99
N MET A 177 0.81 14.44 -12.91
CA MET A 177 1.03 13.93 -11.56
C MET A 177 -0.19 14.12 -10.68
N PHE A 178 -0.68 13.05 -10.07
CA PHE A 178 -1.85 13.08 -9.21
C PHE A 178 -1.50 12.59 -7.81
N GLY A 179 -1.55 13.50 -6.83
CA GLY A 179 -1.37 13.20 -5.42
C GLY A 179 -2.66 12.74 -4.75
N PHE A 180 -2.60 11.63 -4.00
CA PHE A 180 -3.73 11.06 -3.28
C PHE A 180 -3.38 10.70 -1.83
N HIS A 181 -4.06 11.33 -0.89
CA HIS A 181 -3.89 11.08 0.54
C HIS A 181 -5.18 11.41 1.29
N SER A 182 -5.27 10.95 2.54
CA SER A 182 -6.45 11.11 3.39
C SER A 182 -6.79 12.56 3.79
N GLY A 183 -5.86 13.50 3.63
CA GLY A 183 -6.05 14.92 3.96
C GLY A 183 -6.77 15.72 2.86
N LEU A 184 -6.99 15.14 1.69
CA LEU A 184 -7.77 15.80 0.63
C LEU A 184 -9.25 15.91 1.04
N THR A 185 -9.86 17.06 0.72
CA THR A 185 -11.32 17.21 0.87
C THR A 185 -12.04 16.22 -0.05
N LYS A 186 -13.25 15.79 0.33
CA LYS A 186 -14.05 14.84 -0.48
C LYS A 186 -14.21 15.30 -1.92
N LYS A 187 -14.43 16.61 -2.14
CA LYS A 187 -14.56 17.21 -3.47
C LYS A 187 -13.25 17.10 -4.25
N LYS A 188 -12.13 17.60 -3.68
CA LYS A 188 -10.82 17.58 -4.35
C LYS A 188 -10.34 16.16 -4.65
N MET A 189 -10.57 15.22 -3.73
CA MET A 189 -10.25 13.81 -3.94
C MET A 189 -11.04 13.21 -5.12
N LEU A 190 -12.34 13.51 -5.21
CA LEU A 190 -13.20 13.04 -6.30
C LEU A 190 -12.82 13.68 -7.64
N ASP A 191 -12.54 14.97 -7.66
CA ASP A 191 -12.10 15.70 -8.85
C ASP A 191 -10.77 15.14 -9.37
N ASN A 192 -9.79 14.93 -8.49
CA ASN A 192 -8.51 14.31 -8.82
C ASN A 192 -8.69 12.85 -9.29
N TRP A 193 -9.54 12.08 -8.62
CA TRP A 193 -9.80 10.69 -8.99
C TRP A 193 -10.42 10.60 -10.39
N ASN A 194 -11.44 11.41 -10.68
CA ASN A 194 -12.08 11.46 -11.98
C ASN A 194 -11.12 11.99 -13.06
N SER A 195 -10.31 13.00 -12.76
CA SER A 195 -9.28 13.50 -13.69
C SER A 195 -8.26 12.41 -14.01
N ALA A 196 -7.76 11.71 -12.99
CA ALA A 196 -6.86 10.58 -13.15
C ALA A 196 -7.49 9.44 -13.96
N LEU A 197 -8.79 9.16 -13.85
CA LEU A 197 -9.44 8.14 -14.68
C LEU A 197 -9.67 8.55 -16.14
N ASN A 198 -9.85 9.85 -16.38
CA ASN A 198 -10.19 10.38 -17.70
C ASN A 198 -8.97 10.82 -18.51
N GLU A 199 -7.81 10.99 -17.87
CA GLU A 199 -6.59 11.39 -18.55
C GLU A 199 -6.12 10.31 -19.55
N LYS A 200 -5.99 10.71 -20.82
CA LYS A 200 -5.56 9.85 -21.92
C LYS A 200 -4.04 9.67 -21.90
N HIS A 201 -3.31 10.68 -21.45
CA HIS A 201 -1.88 10.57 -21.23
C HIS A 201 -1.60 9.59 -20.08
N PRO A 202 -0.46 8.88 -20.08
CA PRO A 202 0.00 8.15 -18.91
C PRO A 202 0.22 9.09 -17.71
N ILE A 203 -0.03 8.62 -16.50
CA ILE A 203 0.04 9.46 -15.32
C ILE A 203 0.93 8.85 -14.24
N ALA A 204 1.47 9.72 -13.38
CA ALA A 204 2.15 9.33 -12.17
C ALA A 204 1.17 9.53 -11.00
N ILE A 205 0.75 8.43 -10.39
CA ILE A 205 -0.12 8.43 -9.21
C ILE A 205 0.75 8.33 -7.97
N ILE A 206 0.72 9.32 -7.09
CA ILE A 206 1.50 9.34 -5.86
C ILE A 206 0.49 9.26 -4.72
N GLY A 207 0.43 8.13 -4.02
CA GLY A 207 -0.57 8.00 -2.98
C GLY A 207 -0.31 6.92 -1.96
N THR A 208 -1.12 6.91 -0.90
CA THR A 208 -1.09 5.83 0.11
C THR A 208 -1.67 4.54 -0.45
N GLY A 209 -1.43 3.41 0.24
CA GLY A 209 -1.86 2.07 -0.20
C GLY A 209 -3.32 1.94 -0.62
N SER A 210 -4.24 2.66 0.02
CA SER A 210 -5.67 2.67 -0.35
C SER A 210 -5.94 3.16 -1.78
N PHE A 211 -5.03 3.89 -2.41
CA PHE A 211 -5.22 4.41 -3.77
C PHE A 211 -4.72 3.46 -4.86
N LEU A 212 -4.13 2.31 -4.50
CA LEU A 212 -3.89 1.20 -5.43
C LEU A 212 -5.20 0.65 -6.04
N SER A 213 -6.36 1.05 -5.49
CA SER A 213 -7.69 0.76 -6.01
C SER A 213 -8.11 1.57 -7.24
N ILE A 214 -7.31 2.54 -7.70
CA ILE A 214 -7.61 3.32 -8.91
C ILE A 214 -7.63 2.39 -10.14
N PRO A 215 -8.78 2.25 -10.84
CA PRO A 215 -8.94 1.28 -11.93
C PRO A 215 -8.33 1.76 -13.26
N ARG A 216 -7.01 1.85 -13.34
CA ARG A 216 -6.27 2.13 -14.58
C ARG A 216 -5.50 0.91 -15.07
N SER A 217 -5.79 0.46 -16.28
CA SER A 217 -5.18 -0.74 -16.89
C SER A 217 -3.78 -0.50 -17.45
N ASP A 218 -3.38 0.77 -17.62
CA ASP A 218 -2.07 1.18 -18.09
C ASP A 218 -1.05 1.34 -16.95
N ILE A 219 -1.42 1.11 -15.69
CA ILE A 219 -0.45 1.03 -14.59
C ILE A 219 0.41 -0.22 -14.78
N LYS A 220 1.70 -0.01 -15.09
CA LYS A 220 2.66 -1.10 -15.33
C LYS A 220 3.89 -1.06 -14.43
N THR A 221 3.94 -0.08 -13.53
CA THR A 221 4.97 0.05 -12.52
C THR A 221 4.33 0.43 -11.19
N ILE A 222 4.61 -0.35 -10.14
CA ILE A 222 4.24 -0.02 -8.76
C ILE A 222 5.54 0.13 -7.97
N ILE A 223 5.72 1.26 -7.29
CA ILE A 223 6.87 1.54 -6.44
C ILE A 223 6.40 1.63 -5.00
N LEU A 224 7.00 0.86 -4.09
CA LEU A 224 6.77 0.92 -2.65
C LEU A 224 7.93 1.70 -2.01
N GLU A 225 7.70 2.98 -1.70
CA GLU A 225 8.72 3.86 -1.09
C GLU A 225 8.83 3.66 0.42
N ARG A 226 10.05 3.58 0.94
CA ARG A 226 10.35 3.15 2.31
C ARG A 226 9.63 1.86 2.66
N GLU A 227 9.86 0.79 1.90
CA GLU A 227 9.08 -0.44 2.09
C GLU A 227 9.25 -1.05 3.50
N SER A 228 10.29 -0.69 4.26
CA SER A 228 10.44 -1.06 5.66
C SER A 228 9.45 -0.40 6.62
N SER A 229 8.78 0.67 6.19
CA SER A 229 7.84 1.44 7.00
C SER A 229 6.74 0.58 7.62
N SER A 230 6.51 0.76 8.92
CA SER A 230 5.42 0.10 9.65
C SER A 230 4.04 0.59 9.23
N PHE A 231 3.94 1.79 8.63
CA PHE A 231 2.66 2.39 8.18
C PHE A 231 2.00 1.63 7.03
N TYR A 232 2.70 0.70 6.37
CA TYR A 232 2.10 -0.21 5.41
C TYR A 232 1.25 -1.33 6.05
N LYS A 233 1.41 -1.59 7.35
CA LYS A 233 0.59 -2.56 8.10
C LYS A 233 -0.55 -1.84 8.82
N SER A 234 -1.78 -2.22 8.48
CA SER A 234 -2.97 -1.79 9.22
C SER A 234 -2.88 -2.28 10.67
N GLN A 235 -3.20 -1.40 11.62
CA GLN A 235 -3.26 -1.72 13.06
C GLN A 235 -4.63 -2.27 13.49
N VAL A 236 -5.59 -2.36 12.57
CA VAL A 236 -6.92 -2.91 12.81
C VAL A 236 -7.15 -4.13 11.94
N ARG A 237 -7.94 -5.09 12.45
CA ARG A 237 -8.35 -6.28 11.68
C ARG A 237 -8.91 -5.87 10.32
N PRO A 238 -8.50 -6.52 9.22
CA PRO A 238 -7.76 -7.79 9.16
C PRO A 238 -6.22 -7.63 9.07
N TYR A 239 -5.65 -6.55 9.60
CA TYR A 239 -4.19 -6.30 9.66
C TYR A 239 -3.48 -6.36 8.30
N VAL A 240 -4.15 -5.84 7.26
CA VAL A 240 -3.66 -5.83 5.88
C VAL A 240 -2.27 -5.20 5.80
N ASP A 241 -1.36 -5.88 5.13
CA ASP A 241 -0.09 -5.33 4.67
C ASP A 241 -0.23 -4.87 3.21
N ILE A 242 -0.13 -3.56 2.99
CA ILE A 242 -0.21 -2.96 1.66
C ILE A 242 0.84 -3.53 0.71
N ARG A 243 2.00 -3.95 1.22
CA ARG A 243 3.10 -4.49 0.40
C ARG A 243 2.74 -5.85 -0.19
N VAL A 244 1.99 -6.66 0.55
CA VAL A 244 1.45 -7.95 0.09
C VAL A 244 0.35 -7.71 -0.94
N PHE A 245 -0.59 -6.80 -0.65
CA PHE A 245 -1.64 -6.47 -1.61
C PHE A 245 -1.06 -5.91 -2.92
N ALA A 246 -0.08 -5.01 -2.85
CA ALA A 246 0.60 -4.45 -4.01
C ALA A 246 1.27 -5.52 -4.87
N ASP A 247 1.89 -6.54 -4.24
CA ASP A 247 2.48 -7.67 -4.94
C ASP A 247 1.44 -8.50 -5.69
N PHE A 248 0.36 -8.89 -5.01
CA PHE A 248 -0.75 -9.60 -5.66
C PHE A 248 -1.33 -8.78 -6.81
N LEU A 249 -1.56 -7.49 -6.62
CA LEU A 249 -2.04 -6.60 -7.68
C LEU A 249 -1.07 -6.55 -8.86
N ALA A 250 0.23 -6.38 -8.61
CA ALA A 250 1.27 -6.35 -9.63
C ALA A 250 1.27 -7.64 -10.48
N ARG A 251 1.14 -8.80 -9.82
CA ARG A 251 1.01 -10.10 -10.52
C ARG A 251 -0.22 -10.16 -11.42
N LYS A 252 -1.39 -9.72 -10.93
CA LYS A 252 -2.64 -9.77 -11.72
C LYS A 252 -2.63 -8.81 -12.92
N ILE A 253 -2.00 -7.64 -12.79
CA ILE A 253 -1.95 -6.65 -13.88
C ILE A 253 -0.71 -6.81 -14.78
N GLY A 254 0.22 -7.72 -14.45
CA GLY A 254 1.49 -7.87 -15.16
C GLY A 254 2.33 -6.60 -15.11
N ALA A 255 2.55 -6.07 -13.91
CA ALA A 255 3.38 -4.89 -13.66
C ALA A 255 4.70 -5.27 -12.99
N ARG A 256 5.72 -4.42 -13.18
CA ARG A 256 6.90 -4.44 -12.32
C ARG A 256 6.57 -3.85 -10.96
N ILE A 257 7.02 -4.49 -9.89
CA ILE A 257 6.94 -3.96 -8.52
C ILE A 257 8.36 -3.65 -8.02
N ILE A 258 8.55 -2.45 -7.47
CA ILE A 258 9.85 -1.98 -7.00
C ILE A 258 9.76 -1.74 -5.49
N TYR A 259 10.47 -2.54 -4.71
CA TYR A 259 10.66 -2.34 -3.28
C TYR A 259 11.85 -1.41 -3.07
N ALA A 260 11.60 -0.25 -2.47
CA ALA A 260 12.60 0.80 -2.42
C ALA A 260 12.71 1.43 -1.02
N ASP A 261 13.93 1.47 -0.48
CA ASP A 261 14.22 2.07 0.82
C ASP A 261 15.70 2.45 0.92
N SER A 262 16.08 3.14 1.99
CA SER A 262 17.48 3.35 2.34
C SER A 262 18.09 2.06 2.89
N PHE A 263 17.27 1.26 3.58
CA PHE A 263 17.61 -0.05 4.08
C PHE A 263 16.44 -0.99 3.82
N LEU A 264 16.64 -1.96 2.94
CA LEU A 264 15.62 -2.93 2.60
C LEU A 264 15.33 -3.84 3.79
N ARG A 265 14.09 -4.31 3.88
CA ARG A 265 13.71 -5.34 4.85
C ARG A 265 14.43 -6.66 4.58
N ILE A 266 14.61 -7.44 5.64
CA ILE A 266 15.22 -8.78 5.56
C ILE A 266 14.45 -9.67 4.59
N GLU A 267 13.11 -9.63 4.59
CA GLU A 267 12.29 -10.42 3.68
C GLU A 267 12.50 -10.03 2.21
N THR A 268 12.68 -8.73 1.94
CA THR A 268 12.98 -8.22 0.60
C THR A 268 14.39 -8.67 0.17
N LEU A 269 15.38 -8.55 1.06
CA LEU A 269 16.76 -8.99 0.81
C LEU A 269 16.83 -10.50 0.59
N TYR A 270 16.12 -11.28 1.39
CA TYR A 270 16.00 -12.73 1.23
C TYR A 270 15.47 -13.08 -0.16
N SER A 271 14.37 -12.43 -0.59
CA SER A 271 13.82 -12.63 -1.94
C SER A 271 14.82 -12.29 -3.05
N HIS A 272 15.66 -11.27 -2.86
CA HIS A 272 16.75 -10.95 -3.78
C HIS A 272 17.85 -12.02 -3.79
N TYR A 273 18.31 -12.49 -2.62
CA TYR A 273 19.34 -13.52 -2.52
C TYR A 273 18.90 -14.87 -3.10
N GLU A 274 17.61 -15.20 -3.02
CA GLU A 274 17.01 -16.38 -3.64
C GLU A 274 16.80 -16.23 -5.16
N GLY A 275 17.21 -15.11 -5.76
CA GLY A 275 17.04 -14.83 -7.20
C GLY A 275 15.61 -14.56 -7.62
N LEU A 276 14.69 -14.33 -6.67
CA LEU A 276 13.28 -14.00 -6.96
C LEU A 276 13.09 -12.51 -7.29
N SER A 277 14.09 -11.66 -7.00
CA SER A 277 14.08 -10.23 -7.30
C SER A 277 15.38 -9.79 -7.95
N ALA A 278 15.30 -8.95 -8.98
CA ALA A 278 16.46 -8.32 -9.59
C ALA A 278 16.76 -6.95 -8.94
N GLU A 279 18.02 -6.52 -9.00
CA GLU A 279 18.42 -5.20 -8.53
C GLU A 279 18.25 -4.15 -9.64
N LEU A 280 17.67 -3.01 -9.31
CA LEU A 280 17.57 -1.87 -10.24
C LEU A 280 18.88 -1.06 -10.29
N SER A 281 19.66 -1.15 -9.21
CA SER A 281 21.00 -0.61 -9.07
C SER A 281 21.73 -1.40 -7.97
N PRO A 282 23.08 -1.49 -8.01
CA PRO A 282 23.84 -2.21 -6.99
C PRO A 282 23.47 -1.79 -5.56
N LEU A 283 23.19 -2.78 -4.70
CA LEU A 283 22.79 -2.52 -3.32
C LEU A 283 23.92 -1.89 -2.50
N ARG A 284 23.61 -0.78 -1.80
CA ARG A 284 24.56 -0.08 -0.92
C ARG A 284 24.28 -0.38 0.54
N PHE A 285 25.17 -1.09 1.23
CA PHE A 285 25.00 -1.46 2.65
C PHE A 285 25.62 -0.48 3.64
N ARG A 286 26.34 0.54 3.16
CA ARG A 286 26.97 1.56 4.02
C ARG A 286 26.28 2.91 3.82
N PRO A 287 25.77 3.56 4.88
CA PRO A 287 25.28 4.91 4.77
C PRO A 287 26.44 5.87 4.44
N LEU A 288 26.22 6.79 3.51
CA LEU A 288 27.09 7.93 3.27
C LEU A 288 26.85 8.97 4.38
N SER A 289 27.39 8.74 5.58
CA SER A 289 27.31 9.69 6.69
C SER A 289 28.70 10.20 7.06
N THR A 290 28.81 11.51 7.21
CA THR A 290 30.00 12.18 7.77
C THR A 290 29.93 12.29 9.30
N ALA A 291 28.86 11.79 9.92
CA ALA A 291 28.69 11.86 11.36
C ALA A 291 29.70 10.96 12.09
N THR A 292 30.36 11.54 13.10
CA THR A 292 31.20 10.80 14.04
C THR A 292 30.33 9.97 14.97
N HIS A 293 30.69 8.71 15.18
CA HIS A 293 29.98 7.80 16.07
C HIS A 293 30.93 7.23 17.13
N PHE A 294 30.40 6.99 18.33
CA PHE A 294 31.14 6.41 19.45
C PHE A 294 30.29 5.28 20.03
N ILE A 295 30.92 4.14 20.31
CA ILE A 295 30.32 3.04 21.06
C ILE A 295 30.88 3.12 22.47
N ILE A 296 30.00 3.36 23.45
CA ILE A 296 30.37 3.49 24.85
C ILE A 296 30.08 2.16 25.54
N ASP A 297 31.12 1.55 26.11
CA ASP A 297 30.95 0.34 26.91
C ASP A 297 30.43 0.68 28.31
N MET A 298 29.15 0.41 28.52
CA MET A 298 28.47 0.67 29.79
C MET A 298 28.95 -0.23 30.94
N LYS A 299 29.70 -1.32 30.67
CA LYS A 299 30.26 -2.19 31.73
C LYS A 299 31.29 -1.47 32.60
N ASN A 300 31.92 -0.42 32.07
CA ASN A 300 32.90 0.38 32.79
C ASN A 300 32.26 1.36 33.79
N TYR A 301 30.94 1.55 33.72
CA TYR A 301 30.21 2.48 34.56
C TYR A 301 29.63 1.74 35.76
N LYS A 302 30.34 1.83 36.90
CA LYS A 302 29.85 1.32 38.18
C LYS A 302 29.10 2.43 38.93
N PRO A 303 27.96 2.13 39.57
CA PRO A 303 27.23 3.12 40.33
C PRO A 303 28.11 3.70 41.44
N THR A 304 28.34 5.01 41.39
CA THR A 304 29.13 5.76 42.40
C THR A 304 28.45 5.76 43.78
N VAL A 305 27.14 5.51 43.82
CA VAL A 305 26.35 5.43 45.06
C VAL A 305 25.63 4.08 45.10
N LYS A 306 25.79 3.33 46.21
CA LYS A 306 25.06 2.09 46.47
C LYS A 306 23.55 2.34 46.34
N GLY A 307 22.90 1.62 45.42
CA GLY A 307 21.45 1.72 45.17
C GLY A 307 21.03 2.78 44.13
N LYS A 308 21.96 3.57 43.58
CA LYS A 308 21.66 4.53 42.50
C LYS A 308 22.07 3.92 41.16
N TYR A 309 21.09 3.61 40.31
CA TYR A 309 21.34 3.05 38.99
C TYR A 309 21.63 4.18 38.00
N GLU A 310 22.86 4.25 37.49
CA GLU A 310 23.27 5.23 36.48
C GLU A 310 23.12 4.63 35.08
N ILE A 311 22.14 5.13 34.32
CA ILE A 311 21.78 4.65 32.98
C ILE A 311 22.54 5.44 31.89
N ILE A 312 23.10 6.59 32.25
CA ILE A 312 23.68 7.57 31.34
C ILE A 312 25.18 7.64 31.63
N SER A 313 26.01 7.45 30.61
CA SER A 313 27.46 7.59 30.71
C SER A 313 27.89 9.06 30.86
N HIS A 314 29.10 9.30 31.35
CA HIS A 314 29.63 10.66 31.46
C HIS A 314 29.76 11.35 30.08
N GLU A 315 30.10 10.62 29.01
CA GLU A 315 30.18 11.18 27.67
C GLU A 315 28.79 11.56 27.14
N MET A 316 27.76 10.75 27.39
CA MET A 316 26.39 11.09 27.02
C MET A 316 25.89 12.30 27.80
N ALA A 317 26.15 12.39 29.10
CA ALA A 317 25.79 13.54 29.92
C ALA A 317 26.47 14.82 29.41
N ARG A 318 27.76 14.75 29.08
CA ARG A 318 28.50 15.87 28.50
C ARG A 318 27.95 16.29 27.13
N LEU A 319 27.63 15.34 26.26
CA LEU A 319 27.00 15.63 24.96
C LEU A 319 25.65 16.35 25.13
N VAL A 320 24.85 15.96 26.12
CA VAL A 320 23.58 16.61 26.46
C VAL A 320 23.83 18.06 26.92
N GLU A 321 24.79 18.27 27.82
CA GLU A 321 25.15 19.58 28.34
C GLU A 321 25.71 20.52 27.24
N ASP A 322 26.65 20.03 26.44
CA ASP A 322 27.25 20.77 25.33
C ASP A 322 26.19 21.14 24.28
N THR A 323 25.31 20.20 23.94
CA THR A 323 24.21 20.46 22.98
C THR A 323 23.25 21.53 23.51
N LYS A 324 22.92 21.49 24.80
CA LYS A 324 22.08 22.50 25.44
C LYS A 324 22.77 23.87 25.51
N ARG A 325 24.05 23.91 25.89
CA ARG A 325 24.86 25.14 25.94
C ARG A 325 24.92 25.81 24.56
N ASP A 326 25.09 25.02 23.52
CA ASP A 326 25.17 25.49 22.13
C ASP A 326 23.78 25.77 21.50
N ALA A 327 22.69 25.62 22.25
CA ALA A 327 21.31 25.76 21.78
C ALA A 327 20.97 24.92 20.52
N LYS A 328 21.59 23.73 20.41
CA LYS A 328 21.36 22.80 19.30
C LYS A 328 20.21 21.84 19.62
N HIS A 329 19.68 21.21 18.58
CA HIS A 329 18.65 20.17 18.73
C HIS A 329 19.29 18.81 19.03
N MET A 330 18.63 18.04 19.89
CA MET A 330 19.05 16.70 20.29
C MET A 330 17.85 15.76 20.28
N PHE A 331 18.09 14.54 19.81
CA PHE A 331 17.15 13.43 19.90
C PHE A 331 17.76 12.35 20.80
N ILE A 332 17.03 11.95 21.84
CA ILE A 332 17.39 10.82 22.69
C ILE A 332 16.38 9.71 22.41
N PHE A 333 16.87 8.56 21.94
CA PHE A 333 16.05 7.37 21.72
C PHE A 333 16.11 6.49 22.96
N SER A 334 14.94 6.06 23.44
CA SER A 334 14.81 5.09 24.52
C SER A 334 13.92 3.93 24.10
N ALA A 335 13.97 2.84 24.85
CA ALA A 335 13.13 1.67 24.61
C ALA A 335 11.64 2.06 24.66
N ARG A 336 10.81 1.43 23.82
CA ARG A 336 9.35 1.65 23.87
C ARG A 336 8.79 1.20 25.22
N LYS A 337 7.87 1.98 25.79
CA LYS A 337 7.13 1.59 27.00
C LYS A 337 6.42 0.25 26.78
N GLY A 338 6.45 -0.61 27.79
CA GLY A 338 5.81 -1.94 27.72
C GLY A 338 6.62 -3.01 26.99
N LEU A 339 7.91 -2.76 26.70
CA LEU A 339 8.82 -3.84 26.32
C LEU A 339 9.09 -4.76 27.52
N SER A 340 9.19 -6.07 27.26
CA SER A 340 9.60 -7.03 28.28
C SER A 340 11.03 -6.71 28.71
N PRO A 341 11.30 -6.47 30.01
CA PRO A 341 12.64 -6.22 30.47
C PRO A 341 13.50 -7.47 30.30
N THR A 342 14.79 -7.28 30.07
CA THR A 342 15.80 -8.35 30.07
C THR A 342 16.73 -8.10 31.26
N THR A 343 17.08 -9.16 31.99
CA THR A 343 18.05 -9.08 33.08
C THR A 343 19.45 -9.29 32.50
N VAL A 344 20.34 -8.34 32.76
CA VAL A 344 21.75 -8.34 32.31
C VAL A 344 22.62 -8.15 33.54
N CYS A 345 23.72 -8.88 33.65
CA CYS A 345 24.65 -8.72 34.76
C CYS A 345 25.48 -7.44 34.54
N SER A 346 25.55 -6.56 35.53
CA SER A 346 26.35 -5.33 35.43
C SER A 346 27.87 -5.60 35.34
N ASP A 347 28.33 -6.76 35.82
CA ASP A 347 29.76 -7.08 35.88
C ASP A 347 30.28 -7.79 34.62
N CYS A 348 29.52 -8.74 34.06
CA CYS A 348 29.95 -9.51 32.88
C CYS A 348 29.14 -9.26 31.60
N GLY A 349 27.97 -8.61 31.70
CA GLY A 349 26.99 -8.48 30.62
C GLY A 349 26.11 -9.71 30.53
#